data_AF-A0A1G7IWG9-F1
#
_entry.id   AF-A0A1G7IWG9-F1
#
_cell.length_a   1.000
_cell.length_b   1.000
_cell.length_c   1.000
_cell.angle_alpha   90.00
_cell.angle_beta   90.00
_cell.angle_gamma   90.00
#
_symmetry.space_group_name_H-M   'P 1'
#
loop_
_entity.id
_entity.type
_entity.pdbx_description
1 polymer ?
#
loop_
_entity_poly.entity_id
_entity_poly.type
_entity_poly.pdbx_seq_one_letter_code
_entity_poly.pdbx_strand_id
1 'polypeptide(L)'
;MEEILSSIKRIIAEEGDAPGRPRRPARTMPPPMLHPSLDDADDEDEDDAGEVLELSDPMPVPPPVPAAPPAASPLLSKPAPRAAAPAPAPAPAPQPEPAADPIVSPRVAEASRGSLEALTRLMVKPEAGSDGTLEGLVREMLRPMLREWLDANLPNMVESMVAREIARITGEGH
;
A
#
# COMPACT_ATOMS: atom_id res chain seq x y z
N MET A 1 18.95 39.32 34.24
CA MET A 1 17.72 38.83 33.56
C MET A 1 17.07 39.94 32.74
N GLU A 2 16.91 41.15 33.28
CA GLU A 2 16.37 42.31 32.56
C GLU A 2 17.21 42.77 31.36
N GLU A 3 18.53 42.57 31.39
CA GLU A 3 19.44 42.86 30.28
C GLU A 3 19.16 42.00 29.03
N ILE A 4 18.82 40.71 29.22
CA ILE A 4 18.49 39.79 28.12
C ILE A 4 17.20 40.26 27.43
N LEU A 5 16.17 40.62 28.20
CA LEU A 5 14.89 41.08 27.66
C LEU A 5 15.02 42.45 26.96
N SER A 6 15.88 43.32 27.47
CA SER A 6 16.15 44.62 26.84
C SER A 6 16.87 44.48 25.51
N SER A 7 17.80 43.53 25.39
CA SER A 7 18.52 43.26 24.13
C SER A 7 17.60 42.70 23.05
N ILE A 8 16.71 41.74 23.38
CA ILE A 8 15.76 41.18 22.42
C ILE A 8 14.77 42.26 21.95
N LYS A 9 14.26 43.08 22.88
CA LYS A 9 13.32 44.17 22.53
C LYS A 9 13.96 45.20 21.60
N ARG A 10 15.25 45.51 21.78
CA ARG A 10 15.96 46.44 20.89
C ARG A 10 16.10 45.87 19.48
N ILE A 11 16.49 44.60 19.34
CA ILE A 11 16.69 43.97 18.02
C ILE A 11 15.38 43.95 17.22
N ILE A 12 14.25 43.61 17.86
CA ILE A 12 12.94 43.58 17.18
C ILE A 12 12.47 44.98 16.77
N ALA A 13 12.75 45.99 17.59
CA ALA A 13 12.42 47.37 17.26
C ALA A 13 13.32 47.93 16.15
N GLU A 14 14.57 47.48 16.06
CA GLU A 14 15.58 47.97 15.10
C GLU A 14 15.52 47.22 13.74
N GLU A 15 15.00 45.99 13.69
CA GLU A 15 14.95 45.15 12.47
C GLU A 15 13.56 45.13 11.76
N GLY A 16 12.56 45.83 12.30
CA GLY A 16 11.18 45.81 11.79
C GLY A 16 10.74 47.00 10.91
N ASP A 17 11.55 48.05 10.74
CA ASP A 17 11.17 49.25 9.99
C ASP A 17 12.09 49.53 8.80
N ALA A 18 11.69 49.03 7.63
CA ALA A 18 12.20 49.52 6.34
C ALA A 18 11.01 49.83 5.41
N PRO A 19 10.76 51.10 5.04
CA PRO A 19 9.63 51.50 4.21
C PRO A 19 9.95 51.32 2.71
N GLY A 20 8.97 50.81 1.95
CA GLY A 20 9.20 50.26 0.62
C GLY A 20 9.12 51.21 -0.59
N ARG A 21 9.60 50.70 -1.75
CA ARG A 21 9.15 50.93 -3.16
C ARG A 21 10.08 50.12 -4.12
N PRO A 22 9.80 49.81 -5.41
CA PRO A 22 8.59 49.92 -6.27
C PRO A 22 8.06 48.57 -6.82
N ARG A 23 6.87 48.61 -7.44
CA ARG A 23 6.23 47.54 -8.23
C ARG A 23 7.07 47.20 -9.49
N ARG A 24 7.35 45.90 -9.72
CA ARG A 24 7.89 45.32 -10.98
C ARG A 24 6.73 44.75 -11.83
N PRO A 25 6.89 44.64 -13.17
CA PRO A 25 5.77 44.51 -14.10
C PRO A 25 5.12 43.12 -14.02
N ALA A 26 3.82 43.08 -14.34
CA ALA A 26 3.02 41.88 -14.44
C ALA A 26 3.68 40.87 -15.39
N ARG A 27 4.15 39.74 -14.87
CA ARG A 27 4.36 38.55 -15.69
C ARG A 27 2.97 37.99 -15.98
N THR A 28 2.60 38.05 -17.25
CA THR A 28 1.49 37.30 -17.83
C THR A 28 1.60 35.83 -17.39
N MET A 29 0.58 35.33 -16.68
CA MET A 29 0.42 33.88 -16.49
C MET A 29 0.31 33.22 -17.87
N PRO A 30 0.94 32.06 -18.09
CA PRO A 30 0.58 31.24 -19.25
C PRO A 30 -0.91 30.87 -19.14
N PRO A 31 -1.63 30.79 -20.27
CA PRO A 31 -3.02 30.35 -20.27
C PRO A 31 -3.11 28.93 -19.68
N PRO A 32 -4.23 28.58 -19.02
CA PRO A 32 -4.45 27.20 -18.59
C PRO A 32 -4.38 26.33 -19.84
N MET A 33 -3.44 25.39 -19.86
CA MET A 33 -3.45 24.34 -20.87
C MET A 33 -4.78 23.62 -20.71
N LEU A 34 -5.60 23.76 -21.75
CA LEU A 34 -6.85 23.05 -21.93
C LEU A 34 -6.59 21.57 -21.61
N HIS A 35 -7.24 21.04 -20.57
CA HIS A 35 -7.34 19.59 -20.40
C HIS A 35 -7.89 19.03 -21.73
N PRO A 36 -7.21 18.07 -22.37
CA PRO A 36 -7.80 17.35 -23.49
C PRO A 36 -9.08 16.71 -22.96
N SER A 37 -10.19 16.97 -23.63
CA SER A 37 -11.43 16.23 -23.42
C SER A 37 -11.12 14.75 -23.69
N LEU A 38 -11.07 13.94 -22.63
CA LEU A 38 -11.05 12.48 -22.75
C LEU A 38 -12.49 12.02 -23.01
N ASP A 39 -12.93 12.28 -24.23
CA ASP A 39 -13.86 11.39 -24.92
C ASP A 39 -12.97 10.53 -25.83
N ASP A 40 -13.06 9.21 -25.62
CA ASP A 40 -12.46 8.11 -26.38
C ASP A 40 -10.94 7.82 -26.31
N ALA A 41 -10.67 6.70 -25.60
CA ALA A 41 -9.80 5.57 -25.96
C ALA A 41 -8.32 5.52 -25.56
N ASP A 42 -8.00 4.33 -25.03
CA ASP A 42 -6.72 3.60 -24.92
C ASP A 42 -5.90 3.72 -23.61
N ASP A 43 -5.84 2.55 -22.93
CA ASP A 43 -4.91 2.08 -21.90
C ASP A 43 -3.59 2.84 -21.79
N GLU A 44 -3.22 3.27 -20.57
CA GLU A 44 -1.97 2.90 -19.87
C GLU A 44 -2.19 3.11 -18.35
N ASP A 45 -2.23 2.02 -17.58
CA ASP A 45 -2.09 1.99 -16.12
C ASP A 45 -0.68 2.46 -15.71
N GLU A 46 -0.55 3.21 -14.61
CA GLU A 46 0.57 3.07 -13.63
C GLU A 46 0.37 4.05 -12.45
N ASP A 47 -0.31 3.54 -11.43
CA ASP A 47 0.13 3.57 -10.02
C ASP A 47 0.86 4.84 -9.50
N ASP A 48 0.09 5.77 -8.93
CA ASP A 48 0.56 6.57 -7.78
C ASP A 48 0.58 5.66 -6.53
N ALA A 49 1.42 4.61 -6.56
CA ALA A 49 1.63 3.65 -5.47
C ALA A 49 2.77 4.08 -4.53
N GLY A 50 2.96 5.39 -4.37
CA GLY A 50 4.14 5.95 -3.68
C GLY A 50 4.03 6.08 -2.16
N GLU A 51 2.84 6.08 -1.55
CA GLU A 51 2.71 6.53 -0.14
C GLU A 51 1.72 5.71 0.72
N VAL A 52 1.63 4.38 0.53
CA VAL A 52 0.99 3.50 1.52
C VAL A 52 1.97 2.42 1.98
N LEU A 53 2.59 2.61 3.14
CA LEU A 53 3.39 1.58 3.78
C LEU A 53 2.49 0.71 4.67
N GLU A 54 1.98 -0.40 4.13
CA GLU A 54 1.33 -1.44 4.91
C GLU A 54 2.37 -2.23 5.74
N LEU A 55 2.34 -2.03 7.06
CA LEU A 55 3.20 -2.76 7.98
C LEU A 55 2.55 -4.09 8.41
N SER A 56 2.69 -5.09 7.55
CA SER A 56 2.14 -6.44 7.78
C SER A 56 3.08 -7.39 8.52
N ASP A 57 4.34 -7.00 8.79
CA ASP A 57 5.33 -7.85 9.48
C ASP A 57 5.66 -7.30 10.89
N PRO A 58 5.58 -8.14 11.94
CA PRO A 58 5.99 -7.72 13.28
C PRO A 58 7.52 -7.67 13.40
N MET A 59 8.03 -6.58 13.96
CA MET A 59 9.46 -6.39 14.24
C MET A 59 10.04 -7.60 15.01
N PRO A 60 11.15 -8.23 14.56
CA PRO A 60 11.75 -9.34 15.27
C PRO A 60 12.29 -8.91 16.64
N VAL A 61 11.85 -9.57 17.71
CA VAL A 61 12.50 -9.45 19.03
C VAL A 61 13.81 -10.24 18.97
N PRO A 62 14.98 -9.63 19.24
CA PRO A 62 16.24 -10.37 19.22
C PRO A 62 16.23 -11.45 20.32
N PRO A 63 16.75 -12.66 20.04
CA PRO A 63 16.88 -13.68 21.07
C PRO A 63 17.84 -13.20 22.17
N PRO A 64 17.69 -13.65 23.43
CA PRO A 64 18.67 -13.36 24.47
C PRO A 64 20.03 -13.93 24.03
N VAL A 65 21.01 -13.05 23.86
CA VAL A 65 22.35 -13.44 23.41
C VAL A 65 22.99 -14.32 24.49
N PRO A 66 23.45 -15.54 24.17
CA PRO A 66 24.27 -16.31 25.10
C PRO A 66 25.62 -15.59 25.26
N ALA A 67 26.15 -15.56 26.49
CA ALA A 67 27.45 -14.95 26.81
C ALA A 67 28.53 -15.51 25.87
N ALA A 68 29.20 -14.61 25.14
CA ALA A 68 30.19 -14.98 24.14
C ALA A 68 31.39 -15.72 24.78
N PRO A 69 31.86 -16.86 24.22
CA PRO A 69 33.17 -17.39 24.55
C PRO A 69 34.29 -16.51 23.96
N PRO A 70 35.51 -16.51 24.54
CA PRO A 70 36.59 -15.64 24.07
C PRO A 70 37.01 -15.96 22.64
N ALA A 71 37.19 -14.92 21.83
CA ALA A 71 37.53 -14.98 20.42
C ALA A 71 38.80 -15.80 20.16
N ALA A 72 38.70 -16.79 19.27
CA ALA A 72 39.87 -17.40 18.65
C ALA A 72 40.25 -16.58 17.40
N SER A 73 41.49 -16.09 17.35
CA SER A 73 42.02 -15.31 16.22
C SER A 73 42.00 -16.11 14.91
N PRO A 74 41.69 -15.49 13.76
CA PRO A 74 41.67 -16.19 12.49
C PRO A 74 43.10 -16.43 11.97
N LEU A 75 43.42 -17.68 11.65
CA LEU A 75 44.61 -18.01 10.86
C LEU A 75 44.36 -17.61 9.40
N LEU A 76 44.98 -16.50 9.01
CA LEU A 76 44.98 -15.99 7.63
C LEU A 76 45.73 -16.98 6.72
N SER A 77 45.01 -17.82 5.98
CA SER A 77 45.59 -18.65 4.92
C SER A 77 45.61 -17.88 3.60
N LYS A 78 46.80 -17.64 3.05
CA LYS A 78 47.02 -16.99 1.74
C LYS A 78 46.63 -17.96 0.61
N PRO A 79 45.83 -17.56 -0.40
CA PRO A 79 45.55 -18.43 -1.52
C PRO A 79 46.75 -18.47 -2.48
N ALA A 80 47.28 -19.66 -2.74
CA ALA A 80 48.22 -19.90 -3.83
C ALA A 80 47.44 -19.97 -5.17
N PRO A 81 47.91 -19.32 -6.25
CA PRO A 81 47.22 -19.36 -7.52
C PRO A 81 47.39 -20.74 -8.15
N ARG A 82 46.29 -21.51 -8.26
CA ARG A 82 46.27 -22.73 -9.07
C ARG A 82 46.18 -22.33 -10.53
N ALA A 83 47.21 -22.71 -11.29
CA ALA A 83 47.34 -22.46 -12.72
C ALA A 83 46.08 -22.89 -13.50
N ALA A 84 45.71 -22.08 -14.50
CA ALA A 84 44.65 -22.37 -15.44
C ALA A 84 44.93 -23.70 -16.17
N ALA A 85 44.03 -24.67 -16.03
CA ALA A 85 43.99 -25.86 -16.87
C ALA A 85 43.24 -25.52 -18.18
N PRO A 86 43.61 -26.12 -19.33
CA PRO A 86 43.02 -25.81 -20.64
C PRO A 86 41.55 -26.25 -20.76
N ALA A 87 40.81 -25.54 -21.62
CA ALA A 87 39.38 -25.69 -21.95
C ALA A 87 39.02 -27.05 -22.63
N PRO A 88 37.72 -27.42 -22.69
CA PRO A 88 37.24 -28.80 -22.48
C PRO A 88 37.05 -29.65 -23.75
N ALA A 89 37.07 -30.98 -23.56
CA ALA A 89 36.59 -31.96 -24.54
C ALA A 89 35.04 -31.92 -24.66
N PRO A 90 34.45 -32.36 -25.79
CA PRO A 90 33.01 -32.18 -26.08
C PRO A 90 32.10 -32.85 -25.05
N ALA A 91 31.10 -32.10 -24.57
CA ALA A 91 30.17 -32.56 -23.54
C ALA A 91 29.18 -33.62 -24.10
N PRO A 92 28.90 -34.70 -23.34
CA PRO A 92 27.82 -35.64 -23.67
C PRO A 92 26.44 -34.98 -23.52
N ALA A 93 25.45 -35.48 -24.29
CA ALA A 93 24.08 -34.98 -24.35
C ALA A 93 23.40 -34.83 -22.96
N PRO A 94 22.40 -33.94 -22.81
CA PRO A 94 21.77 -33.67 -21.51
C PRO A 94 21.09 -34.93 -21.00
N GLN A 95 21.61 -35.46 -19.89
CA GLN A 95 20.90 -36.45 -19.10
C GLN A 95 19.75 -35.73 -18.36
N PRO A 96 18.58 -36.36 -18.18
CA PRO A 96 17.53 -35.77 -17.35
C PRO A 96 18.13 -35.44 -15.98
N GLU A 97 18.12 -34.15 -15.63
CA GLU A 97 18.57 -33.72 -14.31
C GLU A 97 17.74 -34.46 -13.26
N PRO A 98 18.38 -35.02 -12.21
CA PRO A 98 17.62 -35.63 -11.13
C PRO A 98 16.66 -34.57 -10.58
N ALA A 99 15.38 -34.94 -10.46
CA ALA A 99 14.37 -34.08 -9.86
C ALA A 99 14.93 -33.53 -8.54
N ALA A 100 15.01 -32.21 -8.43
CA ALA A 100 15.62 -31.54 -7.30
C ALA A 100 15.08 -32.13 -5.99
N ASP A 101 15.99 -32.44 -5.07
CA ASP A 101 15.62 -32.99 -3.77
C ASP A 101 14.60 -32.06 -3.09
N PRO A 102 13.53 -32.60 -2.52
CA PRO A 102 12.50 -31.78 -1.90
C PRO A 102 13.13 -30.96 -0.78
N ILE A 103 12.88 -29.64 -0.83
CA ILE A 103 13.41 -28.66 0.14
C ILE A 103 12.97 -29.01 1.58
N VAL A 104 11.83 -29.70 1.70
CA VAL A 104 11.25 -30.10 2.97
C VAL A 104 11.30 -31.62 3.12
N SER A 105 11.78 -32.08 4.29
CA SER A 105 11.76 -33.50 4.60
C SER A 105 10.31 -34.04 4.69
N PRO A 106 10.06 -35.31 4.31
CA PRO A 106 8.73 -35.91 4.39
C PRO A 106 8.10 -35.82 5.78
N ARG A 107 8.92 -35.94 6.82
CA ARG A 107 8.49 -35.83 8.23
C ARG A 107 7.96 -34.44 8.57
N VAL A 108 8.62 -33.39 8.08
CA VAL A 108 8.18 -32.01 8.31
C VAL A 108 6.89 -31.74 7.54
N ALA A 109 6.79 -32.23 6.29
CA ALA A 109 5.57 -32.11 5.51
C ALA A 109 4.36 -32.79 6.19
N GLU A 110 4.53 -33.98 6.77
CA GLU A 110 3.47 -34.64 7.54
C GLU A 110 3.11 -33.90 8.84
N ALA A 111 4.12 -33.38 9.56
CA ALA A 111 3.88 -32.62 10.78
C ALA A 111 3.10 -31.31 10.52
N SER A 112 3.35 -30.63 9.40
CA SER A 112 2.68 -29.39 9.02
C SER A 112 1.25 -29.59 8.47
N ARG A 113 0.90 -30.81 8.01
CA ARG A 113 -0.43 -31.09 7.47
C ARG A 113 -1.55 -30.86 8.50
N GLY A 114 -1.34 -31.28 9.76
CA GLY A 114 -2.36 -31.16 10.80
C GLY A 114 -2.68 -29.72 11.18
N SER A 115 -1.68 -28.83 11.24
CA SER A 115 -1.89 -27.40 11.57
C SER A 115 -2.53 -26.65 10.41
N LEU A 116 -2.14 -26.93 9.17
CA LEU A 116 -2.79 -26.38 7.97
C LEU A 116 -4.24 -26.87 7.84
N GLU A 117 -4.53 -28.12 8.16
CA GLU A 117 -5.88 -28.66 8.17
C GLU A 117 -6.74 -28.00 9.26
N ALA A 118 -6.19 -27.80 10.45
CA ALA A 118 -6.87 -27.08 11.53
C ALA A 118 -7.18 -25.62 11.14
N LEU A 119 -6.23 -24.94 10.47
CA LEU A 119 -6.42 -23.60 9.96
C LEU A 119 -7.49 -23.55 8.85
N THR A 120 -7.49 -24.54 7.95
CA THR A 120 -8.49 -24.65 6.87
C THR A 120 -9.89 -24.89 7.44
N ARG A 121 -10.01 -25.73 8.47
CA ARG A 121 -11.28 -25.95 9.19
C ARG A 121 -11.79 -24.69 9.90
N LEU A 122 -10.88 -23.79 10.31
CA LEU A 122 -11.24 -22.51 10.92
C LEU A 122 -11.67 -21.47 9.88
N MET A 123 -11.08 -21.49 8.68
CA MET A 123 -11.46 -20.60 7.57
C MET A 123 -12.74 -21.06 6.85
N VAL A 124 -13.05 -22.35 6.84
CA VAL A 124 -14.21 -22.91 6.11
C VAL A 124 -15.36 -23.20 7.07
N LYS A 125 -16.11 -22.16 7.45
CA LYS A 125 -17.56 -22.29 7.66
C LYS A 125 -18.33 -20.97 7.49
N PRO A 126 -18.41 -20.42 6.27
CA PRO A 126 -19.51 -19.54 5.93
C PRO A 126 -20.74 -20.43 5.66
N GLU A 127 -21.51 -20.73 6.71
CA GLU A 127 -22.92 -21.09 6.47
C GLU A 127 -23.58 -19.85 5.86
N ALA A 128 -24.25 -20.00 4.72
CA ALA A 128 -24.90 -18.93 3.94
C ALA A 128 -26.14 -18.32 4.65
N GLY A 129 -26.13 -18.29 5.98
CA GLY A 129 -27.12 -17.73 6.89
C GLY A 129 -26.62 -17.63 8.33
N SER A 130 -25.29 -17.68 8.56
CA SER A 130 -24.71 -17.49 9.88
C SER A 130 -24.52 -16.00 10.17
N ASP A 131 -25.45 -15.46 10.95
CA ASP A 131 -25.36 -14.14 11.61
C ASP A 131 -24.15 -14.04 12.58
N GLY A 132 -23.42 -15.14 12.80
CA GLY A 132 -22.26 -15.21 13.70
C GLY A 132 -20.92 -14.85 13.06
N THR A 133 -20.89 -14.51 11.77
CA THR A 133 -19.68 -13.97 11.13
C THR A 133 -19.61 -12.44 11.29
N LEU A 134 -18.42 -11.86 11.16
CA LEU A 134 -18.24 -10.39 11.20
C LEU A 134 -19.16 -9.69 10.19
N GLU A 135 -19.37 -10.30 9.02
CA GLU A 135 -20.28 -9.79 8.00
C GLU A 135 -21.73 -9.71 8.51
N GLY A 136 -22.19 -10.72 9.26
CA GLY A 136 -23.51 -10.71 9.90
C GLY A 136 -23.65 -9.54 10.88
N LEU A 137 -22.67 -9.34 11.75
CA LEU A 137 -22.68 -8.24 12.72
C LEU A 137 -22.65 -6.86 12.03
N VAL A 138 -21.78 -6.69 11.03
CA VAL A 138 -21.69 -5.43 10.26
C VAL A 138 -22.99 -5.16 9.51
N ARG A 139 -23.62 -6.19 8.92
CA ARG A 139 -24.91 -6.07 8.24
C ARG A 139 -26.02 -5.65 9.19
N GLU A 140 -26.09 -6.23 10.39
CA GLU A 140 -27.07 -5.83 11.41
C GLU A 140 -26.84 -4.38 11.89
N MET A 141 -25.59 -3.92 11.95
CA MET A 141 -25.27 -2.53 12.29
C MET A 141 -25.57 -1.54 11.16
N LEU A 142 -25.31 -1.91 9.90
CA LEU A 142 -25.55 -1.03 8.74
C LEU A 142 -27.01 -0.97 8.31
N ARG A 143 -27.79 -2.03 8.55
CA ARG A 143 -29.21 -2.08 8.17
C ARG A 143 -30.04 -0.89 8.68
N PRO A 144 -29.98 -0.46 9.96
CA PRO A 144 -30.74 0.71 10.41
C PRO A 144 -30.29 2.02 9.77
N MET A 145 -28.98 2.22 9.56
CA MET A 145 -28.45 3.45 8.95
C MET A 145 -28.85 3.56 7.48
N LEU A 146 -28.76 2.46 6.73
CA LEU A 146 -29.17 2.43 5.32
C LEU A 146 -30.67 2.63 5.18
N ARG A 147 -31.48 2.07 6.08
CA ARG A 147 -32.93 2.27 6.07
C ARG A 147 -33.29 3.73 6.29
N GLU A 148 -32.76 4.37 7.32
CA GLU A 148 -33.02 5.79 7.60
C GLU A 148 -32.59 6.69 6.44
N TRP A 149 -31.43 6.39 5.84
CA TRP A 149 -30.97 7.12 4.67
C TRP A 149 -31.89 6.92 3.46
N LEU A 150 -32.31 5.68 3.17
CA LEU A 150 -33.24 5.40 2.08
C LEU A 150 -34.59 6.08 2.30
N ASP A 151 -35.13 6.04 3.52
CA ASP A 151 -36.39 6.69 3.87
C ASP A 151 -36.32 8.21 3.65
N ALA A 152 -35.18 8.85 3.93
CA ALA A 152 -34.98 10.28 3.75
C ALA A 152 -34.69 10.70 2.29
N ASN A 153 -34.00 9.87 1.51
CA ASN A 153 -33.45 10.27 0.20
C ASN A 153 -34.16 9.67 -1.00
N LEU A 154 -34.75 8.47 -0.86
CA LEU A 154 -35.40 7.76 -1.95
C LEU A 154 -36.61 8.50 -2.54
N PRO A 155 -37.51 9.14 -1.76
CA PRO A 155 -38.64 9.88 -2.32
C PRO A 155 -38.20 10.96 -3.31
N ASN A 156 -37.20 11.77 -2.94
CA ASN A 156 -36.68 12.84 -3.79
C ASN A 156 -36.07 12.30 -5.08
N MET A 157 -35.32 11.20 -5.00
CA MET A 157 -34.73 10.55 -6.18
C MET A 157 -35.82 10.07 -7.14
N VAL A 158 -36.87 9.43 -6.63
CA VAL A 158 -37.99 8.93 -7.43
C VAL A 158 -38.76 10.08 -8.07
N GLU A 159 -39.08 11.14 -7.33
CA GLU A 159 -39.75 12.32 -7.88
C GLU A 159 -38.96 12.94 -9.04
N SER A 160 -37.64 13.06 -8.90
CA SER A 160 -36.77 13.59 -9.96
C SER A 160 -36.75 12.70 -11.21
N MET A 161 -36.81 11.38 -11.04
CA MET A 161 -36.82 10.42 -12.13
C MET A 161 -38.18 10.41 -12.84
N VAL A 162 -39.28 10.45 -12.07
CA VAL A 162 -40.65 10.53 -12.60
C VAL A 162 -40.89 11.86 -13.31
N ALA A 163 -40.43 12.99 -12.75
CA ALA A 163 -40.55 14.29 -13.42
C ALA A 163 -39.82 14.30 -14.77
N ARG A 164 -38.63 13.68 -14.83
CA ARG A 164 -37.87 13.50 -16.08
C ARG A 164 -38.59 12.58 -17.07
N GLU A 165 -39.19 11.51 -16.58
CA GLU A 165 -39.97 10.56 -17.39
C GLU A 165 -41.21 11.21 -18.00
N ILE A 166 -41.97 11.96 -17.20
CA ILE A 166 -43.16 12.70 -17.66
C ILE A 166 -42.75 13.76 -18.68
N ALA A 167 -41.69 14.53 -18.41
CA ALA A 167 -41.19 15.53 -19.34
C ALA A 167 -40.78 14.90 -20.69
N ARG A 168 -40.19 13.69 -20.68
CA ARG A 168 -39.87 12.97 -21.91
C ARG A 168 -41.11 12.57 -22.69
N ILE A 169 -42.07 11.90 -22.04
CA ILE A 169 -43.31 11.43 -22.70
C ILE A 169 -44.15 12.59 -23.21
N THR A 170 -44.23 13.69 -22.46
CA THR A 170 -44.98 14.89 -22.88
C THR A 170 -44.26 15.70 -23.95
N GLY A 171 -42.93 15.66 -24.01
CA GLY A 171 -42.12 16.30 -25.05
C GLY A 171 -42.11 15.54 -26.38
N GLU A 172 -42.28 14.22 -26.37
CA GLU A 172 -42.40 13.37 -27.57
C GLU A 172 -43.83 13.32 -28.15
N GLY A 173 -44.79 14.02 -27.52
CA GLY A 173 -46.20 14.06 -27.92
C GLY A 173 -46.65 15.25 -28.77
N HIS A 174 -45.74 16.07 -29.28
CA HIS A 174 -46.03 17.18 -30.21
C HIS A 174 -45.24 17.03 -31.52
#